data_AF-A0A9P1FE66-F1
#
_entry.id   AF-A0A9P1FE66-F1
#
_cell.length_a   1.000
_cell.length_b   1.000
_cell.length_c   1.000
_cell.angle_alpha   90.00
_cell.angle_beta   90.00
_cell.angle_gamma   90.00
#
_symmetry.space_group_name_H-M   'P 1'
#
loop_
_entity.id
_entity.type
_entity.pdbx_description
1 polymer ?
#
loop_
_entity_poly.entity_id
_entity_poly.type
_entity_poly.pdbx_seq_one_letter_code
_entity_poly.pdbx_strand_id
1 'polypeptide(L)'
;MGAARWVKYIPGLNILYDIFFNGTPSVDAIKDSLNVQALLSALLIAIVISYPGAFDYDELKEASLRLSKCLFASDPNPLAAADALRLEVFLSSLFLSNNVLMVVMVYLSLSGLNLDDDTAQERFQKWYFYVRFLFFFMTMFMMAGVVTFGRCSYFMFILKFPLPDDYENCSGDKTVEDSPFILLRNVGNFIWLGTMFLVFVVLSFTHFSQLRMDERMKGSFTTTELKQVVPRDS
;
A
#
# COMPACT_ATOMS: atom_id res chain seq x y z
N MET A 1 -28.48 -17.19 1.56
CA MET A 1 -27.34 -16.35 1.14
C MET A 1 -27.26 -16.38 -0.38
N GLY A 2 -27.92 -15.43 -1.07
CA GLY A 2 -28.13 -15.46 -2.53
C GLY A 2 -27.56 -14.25 -3.30
N ALA A 3 -27.00 -13.26 -2.60
CA ALA A 3 -26.21 -12.19 -3.20
C ALA A 3 -24.74 -12.60 -3.07
N ALA A 4 -23.93 -12.85 -4.09
CA ALA A 4 -23.92 -12.27 -5.42
C ALA A 4 -23.22 -13.23 -6.40
N ARG A 5 -23.98 -14.13 -7.05
CA ARG A 5 -23.45 -15.00 -8.11
C ARG A 5 -22.83 -14.20 -9.27
N TRP A 6 -23.31 -12.98 -9.50
CA TRP A 6 -22.85 -12.12 -10.59
C TRP A 6 -21.40 -11.62 -10.39
N VAL A 7 -20.96 -11.46 -9.13
CA VAL A 7 -19.61 -10.97 -8.80
C VAL A 7 -18.52 -11.95 -9.28
N LYS A 8 -18.85 -13.24 -9.39
CA LYS A 8 -17.95 -14.27 -9.90
C LYS A 8 -17.65 -14.16 -11.40
N TYR A 9 -18.47 -13.43 -12.18
CA TYR A 9 -18.28 -13.29 -13.63
C TYR A 9 -17.30 -12.18 -14.01
N ILE A 10 -16.94 -11.30 -13.08
CA ILE A 10 -15.96 -10.24 -13.31
C ILE A 10 -14.64 -10.71 -12.68
N PRO A 11 -13.60 -11.07 -13.46
CA PRO A 11 -12.39 -11.72 -12.95
C PRO A 11 -11.72 -10.97 -11.80
N GLY A 12 -11.61 -9.64 -11.90
CA GLY A 12 -11.02 -8.82 -10.85
C GLY A 12 -11.85 -8.80 -9.55
N LEU A 13 -13.17 -8.71 -9.66
CA LEU A 13 -14.04 -8.75 -8.48
C LEU A 13 -14.15 -10.15 -7.88
N ASN A 14 -14.03 -11.21 -8.69
CA ASN A 14 -14.00 -12.59 -8.21
C ASN A 14 -12.77 -12.84 -7.34
N ILE A 15 -11.59 -12.36 -7.75
CA ILE A 15 -10.36 -12.49 -6.97
C ILE A 15 -10.50 -11.76 -5.63
N LEU A 16 -10.99 -10.51 -5.65
CA LEU A 16 -11.23 -9.76 -4.42
C LEU A 16 -12.26 -10.47 -3.53
N TYR A 17 -13.35 -10.94 -4.11
CA TYR A 17 -14.38 -11.66 -3.38
C TYR A 17 -13.84 -12.92 -2.73
N ASP A 18 -13.05 -13.72 -3.45
CA ASP A 18 -12.47 -14.94 -2.93
C ASP A 18 -11.49 -14.64 -1.78
N ILE A 19 -10.68 -13.59 -1.88
CA ILE A 19 -9.77 -13.14 -0.81
C ILE A 19 -10.55 -12.71 0.45
N PHE A 20 -11.67 -12.01 0.28
CA PHE A 20 -12.42 -11.44 1.41
C PHE A 20 -13.43 -12.39 2.05
N PHE A 21 -14.01 -13.30 1.26
CA PHE A 21 -15.21 -14.05 1.64
C PHE A 21 -15.07 -15.57 1.49
N ASN A 22 -14.12 -16.11 0.71
CA ASN A 22 -13.93 -17.56 0.61
C ASN A 22 -12.91 -18.08 1.63
N GLY A 23 -13.34 -18.20 2.88
CA GLY A 23 -12.61 -18.89 3.93
C GLY A 23 -11.34 -18.19 4.42
N THR A 24 -10.78 -18.73 5.49
CA THR A 24 -9.51 -18.25 6.06
C THR A 24 -8.36 -19.00 5.38
N PRO A 25 -7.36 -18.30 4.80
CA PRO A 25 -6.20 -18.95 4.20
C PRO A 25 -5.33 -19.63 5.27
N SER A 26 -4.47 -20.56 4.87
CA SER A 26 -3.50 -21.15 5.79
C SER A 26 -2.47 -20.11 6.24
N VAL A 27 -1.87 -20.33 7.42
CA VAL A 27 -0.81 -19.48 7.96
C VAL A 27 0.37 -19.38 6.99
N ASP A 28 0.75 -20.50 6.37
CA ASP A 28 1.85 -20.55 5.41
C ASP A 28 1.55 -19.75 4.15
N ALA A 29 0.32 -19.83 3.62
CA ALA A 29 -0.09 -19.04 2.46
C ALA A 29 -0.05 -17.53 2.76
N ILE A 30 -0.39 -17.12 3.99
CA ILE A 30 -0.22 -15.74 4.42
C ILE A 30 1.26 -15.35 4.43
N LYS A 31 2.12 -16.16 5.06
CA LYS A 31 3.56 -15.88 5.15
C LYS A 31 4.20 -15.77 3.77
N ASP A 32 3.87 -16.67 2.86
CA ASP A 32 4.35 -16.66 1.48
C ASP A 32 3.90 -15.40 0.74
N SER A 33 2.63 -15.02 0.88
CA SER A 33 2.11 -13.77 0.30
C SER A 33 2.81 -12.52 0.84
N LEU A 34 3.03 -12.44 2.15
CA LEU A 34 3.76 -11.36 2.79
C LEU A 34 5.21 -11.29 2.29
N ASN A 35 5.88 -12.44 2.17
CA ASN A 35 7.26 -12.53 1.68
C ASN A 35 7.37 -12.04 0.22
N VAL A 36 6.47 -12.47 -0.66
CA VAL A 36 6.44 -12.03 -2.06
C VAL A 36 6.20 -10.53 -2.16
N GLN A 37 5.26 -9.98 -1.37
CA GLN A 37 4.99 -8.54 -1.37
C GLN A 37 6.17 -7.73 -0.84
N ALA A 38 6.79 -8.15 0.28
CA ALA A 38 7.99 -7.48 0.80
C ALA A 38 9.12 -7.49 -0.22
N LEU A 39 9.39 -8.64 -0.84
CA LEU A 39 10.47 -8.80 -1.81
C LEU A 39 10.25 -7.92 -3.05
N LEU A 40 9.04 -7.94 -3.62
CA LEU A 40 8.72 -7.16 -4.80
C LEU A 40 8.78 -5.64 -4.51
N SER A 41 8.23 -5.20 -3.37
CA SER A 41 8.29 -3.80 -2.97
C SER A 41 9.72 -3.35 -2.74
N ALA A 42 10.54 -4.15 -2.05
CA ALA A 42 11.94 -3.83 -1.79
C ALA A 42 12.75 -3.71 -3.09
N LEU A 43 12.55 -4.62 -4.04
CA LEU A 43 13.20 -4.58 -5.36
C LEU A 43 12.84 -3.31 -6.13
N LEU A 44 11.54 -2.96 -6.18
CA LEU A 44 11.08 -1.77 -6.88
C LEU A 44 11.59 -0.49 -6.23
N ILE A 45 11.60 -0.41 -4.89
CA ILE A 45 12.18 0.74 -4.15
C ILE A 45 13.66 0.91 -4.49
N ALA A 46 14.42 -0.18 -4.49
CA ALA A 46 15.85 -0.13 -4.79
C ALA A 46 16.13 0.46 -6.19
N ILE A 47 15.30 0.11 -7.17
CA ILE A 47 15.38 0.67 -8.53
C ILE A 47 15.00 2.15 -8.52
N VAL A 48 13.88 2.54 -7.91
CA VAL A 48 13.38 3.92 -7.91
C VAL A 48 14.34 4.90 -7.23
N ILE A 49 14.98 4.49 -6.12
CA ILE A 49 15.95 5.34 -5.40
C ILE A 49 17.18 5.63 -6.25
N SER A 50 17.51 4.77 -7.23
CA SER A 50 18.64 5.00 -8.14
C SER A 50 18.37 6.05 -9.22
N TYR A 51 17.10 6.35 -9.52
CA TYR A 51 16.72 7.20 -10.65
C TYR A 51 17.25 8.64 -10.57
N PRO A 52 17.19 9.35 -9.42
CA PRO A 52 17.78 10.67 -9.30
C PRO A 52 19.28 10.70 -9.58
N GLY A 53 19.99 9.60 -9.28
CA GLY A 53 21.43 9.46 -9.53
C GLY A 53 21.80 9.13 -10.98
N ALA A 54 20.81 8.90 -11.85
CA ALA A 54 21.04 8.58 -13.26
C ALA A 54 21.17 9.80 -14.18
N PHE A 55 20.97 11.01 -13.63
CA PHE A 55 21.00 12.27 -14.38
C PHE A 55 21.94 13.28 -13.76
N ASP A 56 22.71 13.94 -14.61
CA ASP A 56 23.47 15.12 -14.23
C ASP A 56 22.57 16.37 -14.24
N TYR A 57 23.01 17.42 -13.55
CA TYR A 57 22.29 18.69 -13.50
C TYR A 57 22.05 19.28 -14.90
N ASP A 58 23.08 19.25 -15.76
CA ASP A 58 23.00 19.78 -17.12
C ASP A 58 22.05 18.97 -18.01
N GLU A 59 22.02 17.64 -17.86
CA GLU A 59 21.08 16.76 -18.58
C GLU A 59 19.63 17.09 -18.22
N LEU A 60 19.33 17.30 -16.94
CA LEU A 60 17.97 17.66 -16.49
C LEU A 60 17.56 19.04 -17.00
N LYS A 61 18.50 20.00 -17.01
CA LYS A 61 18.26 21.34 -17.55
C LYS A 61 18.00 21.29 -19.06
N GLU A 62 18.80 20.54 -19.80
CA GLU A 62 18.60 20.34 -21.24
C GLU A 62 17.25 19.67 -21.54
N ALA A 63 16.92 18.61 -20.80
CA ALA A 63 15.63 17.93 -20.94
C ALA A 63 14.46 18.88 -20.61
N SER A 64 14.59 19.73 -19.58
CA SER A 64 13.56 20.73 -19.25
C SER A 64 13.37 21.74 -20.37
N LEU A 65 14.45 22.23 -20.99
CA LEU A 65 14.38 23.15 -22.13
C LEU A 65 13.74 22.47 -23.36
N ARG A 66 14.15 21.24 -23.67
CA ARG A 66 13.58 20.45 -24.79
C ARG A 66 12.08 20.21 -24.61
N LEU A 67 11.67 19.86 -23.40
CA LEU A 67 10.28 19.48 -23.09
C LEU A 67 9.41 20.68 -22.67
N SER A 68 9.98 21.87 -22.51
CA SER A 68 9.28 23.09 -22.11
C SER A 68 8.08 23.40 -23.00
N LYS A 69 8.17 23.15 -24.32
CA LYS A 69 7.07 23.43 -25.26
C LYS A 69 5.90 22.45 -25.17
N CYS A 70 6.11 21.23 -24.66
CA CYS A 70 5.11 20.16 -24.66
C CYS A 70 4.61 19.79 -23.26
N LEU A 71 5.51 19.47 -22.34
CA LEU A 71 5.18 18.93 -21.02
C LEU A 71 5.18 19.99 -19.92
N PHE A 72 6.00 21.03 -20.06
CA PHE A 72 6.20 22.07 -19.04
C PHE A 72 5.85 23.47 -19.55
N ALA A 73 4.90 23.57 -20.49
CA ALA A 73 4.57 24.84 -21.14
C ALA A 73 4.05 25.91 -20.17
N SER A 74 3.45 25.49 -19.06
CA SER A 74 2.97 26.40 -18.01
C SER A 74 3.96 26.64 -16.87
N ASP A 75 5.09 25.92 -16.82
CA ASP A 75 6.05 26.02 -15.73
C ASP A 75 7.23 26.94 -16.12
N PRO A 76 7.40 28.11 -15.47
CA PRO A 76 8.51 29.01 -15.76
C PRO A 76 9.86 28.49 -15.23
N ASN A 77 9.89 27.40 -14.46
CA ASN A 77 11.11 26.87 -13.87
C ASN A 77 12.00 26.18 -14.93
N PRO A 78 13.27 26.61 -15.11
CA PRO A 78 14.21 25.93 -16.00
C PRO A 78 14.58 24.50 -15.55
N LEU A 79 14.15 24.07 -14.36
CA LEU A 79 14.34 22.72 -13.80
C LEU A 79 13.00 21.97 -13.60
N ALA A 80 11.93 22.33 -14.31
CA ALA A 80 10.63 21.66 -14.20
C ALA A 80 10.71 20.14 -14.40
N ALA A 81 11.60 19.66 -15.29
CA ALA A 81 11.86 18.23 -15.48
C ALA A 81 12.41 17.55 -14.21
N ALA A 82 13.30 18.20 -13.47
CA ALA A 82 13.87 17.69 -12.24
C ALA A 82 12.80 17.61 -11.13
N ASP A 83 11.96 18.64 -11.01
CA ASP A 83 10.87 18.66 -10.03
C ASP A 83 9.82 17.58 -10.32
N ALA A 84 9.47 17.40 -11.59
CA ALA A 84 8.57 16.34 -12.03
C ALA A 84 9.15 14.94 -11.73
N LEU A 85 10.43 14.70 -12.04
CA LEU A 85 11.10 13.44 -11.72
C LEU A 85 11.10 13.19 -10.21
N ARG A 86 11.47 14.20 -9.41
CA ARG A 86 11.50 14.13 -7.95
C ARG A 86 10.13 13.76 -7.38
N LEU A 87 9.06 14.35 -7.89
CA LEU A 87 7.70 14.05 -7.44
C LEU A 87 7.30 12.59 -7.75
N GLU A 88 7.58 12.10 -8.96
CA GLU A 88 7.24 10.72 -9.35
C GLU A 88 8.07 9.70 -8.55
N VAL A 89 9.38 9.95 -8.37
CA VAL A 89 10.25 9.14 -7.51
C VAL A 89 9.75 9.12 -6.06
N PHE A 90 9.37 10.29 -5.53
CA PHE A 90 8.83 10.41 -4.18
C PHE A 90 7.52 9.63 -4.02
N LEU A 91 6.56 9.78 -4.94
CA LEU A 91 5.28 9.08 -4.88
C LEU A 91 5.45 7.56 -4.97
N SER A 92 6.28 7.09 -5.90
CA SER A 92 6.54 5.64 -6.02
C SER A 92 7.21 5.10 -4.75
N SER A 93 8.23 5.80 -4.23
CA SER A 93 8.89 5.44 -2.97
C SER A 93 7.94 5.44 -1.79
N LEU A 94 7.01 6.39 -1.73
CA LEU A 94 6.01 6.50 -0.67
C LEU A 94 5.03 5.32 -0.70
N PHE A 95 4.50 4.95 -1.88
CA PHE A 95 3.55 3.84 -1.97
C PHE A 95 4.21 2.50 -1.65
N LEU A 96 5.41 2.27 -2.19
CA LEU A 96 6.13 1.01 -1.97
C LEU A 96 6.63 0.90 -0.52
N SER A 97 7.17 1.98 0.08
CA SER A 97 7.62 1.94 1.47
C SER A 97 6.46 1.73 2.45
N ASN A 98 5.28 2.33 2.19
CA ASN A 98 4.07 2.06 2.96
C ASN A 98 3.59 0.61 2.83
N ASN A 99 3.69 0.01 1.63
CA ASN A 99 3.43 -1.42 1.47
C ASN A 99 4.36 -2.26 2.35
N VAL A 100 5.68 -2.01 2.32
CA VAL A 100 6.66 -2.71 3.17
C VAL A 100 6.34 -2.54 4.65
N LEU A 101 6.02 -1.32 5.10
CA LEU A 101 5.67 -1.04 6.49
C LEU A 101 4.43 -1.84 6.90
N MET A 102 3.40 -1.91 6.06
CA MET A 102 2.22 -2.73 6.33
C MET A 102 2.54 -4.22 6.38
N VAL A 103 3.39 -4.73 5.48
CA VAL A 103 3.86 -6.14 5.54
C VAL A 103 4.49 -6.43 6.90
N VAL A 104 5.40 -5.56 7.37
CA VAL A 104 6.07 -5.70 8.66
C VAL A 104 5.06 -5.68 9.81
N MET A 105 4.10 -4.76 9.81
CA MET A 105 3.07 -4.68 10.84
C MET A 105 2.19 -5.94 10.89
N VAL A 106 1.77 -6.45 9.73
CA VAL A 106 0.99 -7.70 9.65
C VAL A 106 1.83 -8.87 10.16
N TYR A 107 3.10 -8.97 9.75
CA TYR A 107 4.01 -10.02 10.18
C TYR A 107 4.25 -10.03 11.69
N LEU A 108 4.47 -8.85 12.30
CA LEU A 108 4.60 -8.70 13.74
C LEU A 108 3.31 -9.09 14.46
N SER A 109 2.15 -8.69 13.94
CA SER A 109 0.85 -9.07 14.52
C SER A 109 0.59 -10.59 14.46
N LEU A 110 0.99 -11.23 13.36
CA LEU A 110 0.88 -12.68 13.18
C LEU A 110 1.80 -13.43 14.16
N SER A 111 3.01 -12.91 14.36
CA SER A 111 3.99 -13.47 15.29
C SER A 111 3.50 -13.42 16.75
N GLY A 112 2.61 -12.49 17.10
CA GLY A 112 2.04 -12.36 18.44
C GLY A 112 0.94 -13.36 18.78
N LEU A 113 0.41 -14.15 17.83
CA LEU A 113 -0.76 -15.00 18.05
C LEU A 113 -0.52 -16.29 18.85
N ASN A 114 0.75 -16.66 19.10
CA ASN A 114 1.17 -17.93 19.70
C ASN A 114 0.40 -19.14 19.12
N LEU A 115 0.88 -19.70 18.01
CA LEU A 115 0.14 -20.73 17.25
C LEU A 115 0.31 -22.16 17.79
N ASP A 116 0.95 -22.34 18.94
CA ASP A 116 1.29 -23.67 19.48
C ASP A 116 0.19 -24.28 20.38
N ASP A 117 -0.83 -23.50 20.78
CA ASP A 117 -1.89 -23.98 21.66
C ASP A 117 -3.08 -24.61 20.90
N ASP A 118 -3.86 -25.47 21.57
CA ASP A 118 -5.10 -26.07 21.03
C ASP A 118 -6.15 -25.04 20.56
N THR A 119 -6.04 -23.78 21.01
CA THR A 119 -6.94 -22.67 20.62
C THR A 119 -6.40 -21.82 19.46
N ALA A 120 -5.24 -22.18 18.88
CA ALA A 120 -4.56 -21.40 17.85
C ALA A 120 -5.44 -21.12 16.63
N GLN A 121 -6.19 -22.11 16.15
CA GLN A 121 -7.03 -21.97 14.96
C GLN A 121 -8.16 -20.94 15.17
N GLU A 122 -8.80 -20.93 16.34
CA GLU A 122 -9.86 -19.96 16.65
C GLU A 122 -9.30 -18.53 16.77
N ARG A 123 -8.15 -18.37 17.45
CA ARG A 123 -7.46 -17.07 17.56
C ARG A 123 -7.05 -16.54 16.18
N PHE A 124 -6.51 -17.40 15.34
CA PHE A 124 -6.10 -17.06 13.97
C PHE A 124 -7.28 -16.63 13.09
N GLN A 125 -8.41 -17.34 13.14
CA GLN A 125 -9.62 -16.95 12.40
C GLN A 125 -10.14 -15.57 12.83
N LYS A 126 -10.17 -15.31 14.15
CA LYS A 126 -10.55 -13.99 14.68
C LYS A 126 -9.60 -12.90 14.23
N TRP A 127 -8.28 -13.14 14.33
CA TRP A 127 -7.28 -12.18 13.85
C TRP A 127 -7.42 -11.89 12.36
N TYR A 128 -7.56 -12.93 11.53
CA TYR A 128 -7.70 -12.77 10.08
C TYR A 128 -8.94 -11.95 9.70
N PHE A 129 -10.04 -12.13 10.43
CA PHE A 129 -11.25 -11.35 10.21
C PHE A 129 -11.02 -9.83 10.29
N TYR A 130 -10.14 -9.38 11.20
CA TYR A 130 -9.77 -7.97 11.33
C TYR A 130 -8.68 -7.56 10.33
N VAL A 131 -7.68 -8.41 10.11
CA VAL A 131 -6.51 -8.10 9.28
C VAL A 131 -6.77 -8.22 7.77
N ARG A 132 -7.80 -8.95 7.32
CA ARG A 132 -8.10 -9.13 5.88
C ARG A 132 -8.24 -7.82 5.08
N PHE A 133 -8.72 -6.73 5.70
CA PHE A 133 -8.78 -5.42 5.04
C PHE A 133 -7.39 -4.82 4.82
N LEU A 134 -6.42 -5.14 5.68
CA LEU A 134 -5.04 -4.71 5.50
C LEU A 134 -4.40 -5.38 4.30
N PHE A 135 -4.65 -6.67 4.06
CA PHE A 135 -4.16 -7.35 2.85
C PHE A 135 -4.68 -6.69 1.57
N PHE A 136 -5.93 -6.23 1.58
CA PHE A 136 -6.47 -5.46 0.47
C PHE A 136 -5.76 -4.13 0.29
N PHE A 137 -5.58 -3.35 1.36
CA PHE A 137 -4.83 -2.10 1.27
C PHE A 137 -3.39 -2.35 0.81
N MET A 138 -2.70 -3.33 1.37
CA MET A 138 -1.38 -3.74 0.90
C MET A 138 -1.35 -4.00 -0.60
N THR A 139 -2.31 -4.76 -1.12
CA THR A 139 -2.44 -5.03 -2.56
C THR A 139 -2.67 -3.74 -3.36
N MET A 140 -3.54 -2.83 -2.87
CA MET A 140 -3.76 -1.52 -3.50
C MET A 140 -2.50 -0.65 -3.51
N PHE A 141 -1.74 -0.62 -2.41
CA PHE A 141 -0.48 0.12 -2.29
C PHE A 141 0.61 -0.45 -3.21
N MET A 142 0.69 -1.78 -3.31
CA MET A 142 1.58 -2.43 -4.28
C MET A 142 1.20 -2.04 -5.71
N MET A 143 -0.09 -2.14 -6.08
CA MET A 143 -0.54 -1.76 -7.42
C MET A 143 -0.27 -0.28 -7.73
N ALA A 144 -0.56 0.63 -6.78
CA ALA A 144 -0.24 2.04 -6.92
C ALA A 144 1.28 2.29 -7.07
N GLY A 145 2.09 1.56 -6.29
CA GLY A 145 3.55 1.57 -6.37
C GLY A 145 4.06 1.11 -7.75
N VAL A 146 3.51 0.03 -8.31
CA VAL A 146 3.86 -0.48 -9.65
C VAL A 146 3.45 0.50 -10.76
N VAL A 147 2.26 1.11 -10.67
CA VAL A 147 1.80 2.09 -11.66
C VAL A 147 2.69 3.35 -11.63
N THR A 148 2.99 3.86 -10.45
CA THR A 148 3.88 5.02 -10.29
C THR A 148 5.33 4.68 -10.67
N PHE A 149 5.80 3.47 -10.39
CA PHE A 149 7.08 2.95 -10.89
C PHE A 149 7.15 2.96 -12.42
N GLY A 150 6.11 2.45 -13.09
CA GLY A 150 6.03 2.44 -14.55
C GLY A 150 6.03 3.84 -15.14
N ARG A 151 5.27 4.77 -14.54
CA ARG A 151 5.28 6.20 -14.90
C ARG A 151 6.66 6.82 -14.72
N CYS A 152 7.31 6.57 -13.59
CA CYS A 152 8.63 7.09 -13.28
C CYS A 152 9.69 6.57 -14.28
N SER A 153 9.62 5.27 -14.62
CA SER A 153 10.49 4.63 -15.60
C SER A 153 10.27 5.17 -17.02
N TYR A 154 9.02 5.37 -17.42
CA TYR A 154 8.67 6.01 -18.69
C TYR A 154 9.16 7.46 -18.74
N PHE A 155 9.01 8.19 -17.64
CA PHE A 155 9.48 9.57 -17.56
C PHE A 155 11.00 9.65 -17.65
N MET A 156 11.75 8.76 -16.98
CA MET A 156 13.19 8.65 -17.17
C MET A 156 13.57 8.41 -18.63
N PHE A 157 12.83 7.54 -19.33
CA PHE A 157 13.07 7.28 -20.74
C PHE A 157 12.90 8.54 -21.58
N ILE A 158 11.83 9.30 -21.37
CA ILE A 158 11.59 10.58 -22.06
C ILE A 158 12.68 11.62 -21.74
N LEU A 159 13.19 11.65 -20.50
CA LEU A 159 14.26 12.58 -20.14
C LEU A 159 15.56 12.21 -20.84
N LYS A 160 15.93 10.91 -20.88
CA LYS A 160 17.21 10.47 -21.44
C LYS A 160 17.25 10.49 -22.97
N PHE A 161 16.16 10.12 -23.64
CA PHE A 161 16.12 10.03 -25.09
C PHE A 161 15.48 11.27 -25.74
N PRO A 162 16.11 11.87 -26.76
CA PRO A 162 15.47 12.93 -27.53
C PRO A 162 14.22 12.44 -28.22
N LEU A 163 13.15 13.24 -28.13
CA LEU A 163 11.95 13.03 -28.92
C LEU A 163 12.27 13.32 -30.40
N PRO A 164 11.64 12.61 -31.35
CA PRO A 164 11.75 12.93 -32.77
C PRO A 164 11.37 14.39 -33.06
N ASP A 165 11.96 14.99 -34.09
CA ASP A 165 11.79 16.40 -34.48
C ASP A 165 10.32 16.81 -34.72
N ASP A 166 9.44 15.84 -35.02
CA ASP A 166 8.00 16.05 -35.22
C ASP A 166 7.27 16.59 -33.97
N TYR A 167 7.89 16.52 -32.78
CA TYR A 167 7.35 17.06 -31.52
C TYR A 167 7.58 18.56 -31.33
N GLU A 168 8.25 19.27 -32.25
CA GLU A 168 8.45 20.73 -32.15
C GLU A 168 7.12 21.53 -32.19
N ASN A 169 6.04 20.93 -32.69
CA ASN A 169 4.74 21.57 -32.89
C ASN A 169 3.68 21.24 -31.82
N CYS A 170 4.06 21.00 -30.56
CA CYS A 170 3.13 20.84 -29.43
C CYS A 170 2.31 22.10 -29.07
N SER A 171 2.06 23.03 -30.01
CA SER A 171 1.35 24.30 -29.80
C SER A 171 -0.18 24.15 -29.65
N GLY A 172 -0.66 22.99 -29.19
CA GLY A 172 -2.07 22.79 -28.91
C GLY A 172 -2.45 23.54 -27.65
N ASP A 173 -3.50 24.37 -27.73
CA ASP A 173 -4.08 25.27 -26.71
C ASP A 173 -4.60 24.57 -25.43
N LYS A 174 -4.18 23.32 -25.16
CA LYS A 174 -4.51 22.55 -23.97
C LYS A 174 -3.28 22.52 -23.07
N THR A 175 -3.23 23.44 -22.14
CA THR A 175 -2.28 23.43 -21.03
C THR A 175 -2.38 22.08 -20.31
N VAL A 176 -1.22 21.47 -20.03
CA VAL A 176 -1.12 20.18 -19.30
C VAL A 176 -1.74 20.28 -17.89
N GLU A 177 -1.83 21.49 -17.33
CA GLU A 177 -2.49 21.82 -16.06
C GLU A 177 -4.00 21.57 -16.04
N ASP A 178 -4.71 21.79 -17.15
CA ASP A 178 -6.13 21.45 -17.26
C ASP A 178 -6.35 19.97 -17.54
N SER A 179 -5.28 19.17 -17.63
CA SER A 179 -5.46 17.76 -17.85
C SER A 179 -6.14 17.15 -16.61
N PRO A 180 -7.28 16.44 -16.79
CA PRO A 180 -7.97 15.77 -15.69
C PRO A 180 -7.07 14.77 -14.98
N PHE A 181 -5.94 14.41 -15.58
CA PHE A 181 -4.91 13.55 -15.04
C PHE A 181 -4.16 14.15 -13.84
N ILE A 182 -3.86 15.46 -13.84
CA ILE A 182 -3.18 16.11 -12.71
C ILE A 182 -4.13 16.25 -11.51
N LEU A 183 -5.39 16.64 -11.76
CA LEU A 183 -6.40 16.69 -10.72
C LEU A 183 -6.66 15.30 -10.13
N LEU A 184 -6.85 14.28 -10.98
CA LEU A 184 -7.04 12.89 -10.55
C LEU A 184 -5.82 12.38 -9.76
N ARG A 185 -4.60 12.75 -10.14
CA ARG A 185 -3.36 12.45 -9.40
C ARG A 185 -3.39 13.05 -8.00
N ASN A 186 -3.67 14.35 -7.88
CA ASN A 186 -3.65 15.04 -6.59
C ASN A 186 -4.78 14.54 -5.67
N VAL A 187 -6.00 14.38 -6.20
CA VAL A 187 -7.14 13.83 -5.46
C VAL A 187 -6.88 12.38 -5.03
N GLY A 188 -6.33 11.56 -5.93
CA GLY A 188 -5.94 10.18 -5.61
C GLY A 188 -4.94 10.11 -4.47
N ASN A 189 -3.93 11.00 -4.46
CA ASN A 189 -2.95 11.08 -3.38
C ASN A 189 -3.59 11.44 -2.03
N PHE A 190 -4.51 12.41 -1.99
CA PHE A 190 -5.21 12.80 -0.76
C PHE A 190 -6.13 11.70 -0.23
N ILE A 191 -6.92 11.06 -1.10
CA ILE A 191 -7.77 9.92 -0.74
C ILE A 191 -6.90 8.79 -0.16
N TRP A 192 -5.73 8.54 -0.75
CA TRP A 192 -4.83 7.51 -0.27
C TRP A 192 -4.19 7.82 1.08
N LEU A 193 -3.79 9.07 1.33
CA LEU A 193 -3.23 9.50 2.61
C LEU A 193 -4.28 9.39 3.74
N GLY A 194 -5.53 9.74 3.45
CA GLY A 194 -6.65 9.54 4.39
C GLY A 194 -6.92 8.06 4.68
N THR A 195 -6.78 7.20 3.67
CA THR A 195 -6.95 5.75 3.83
C THR A 195 -5.87 5.14 4.74
N MET A 196 -4.61 5.59 4.62
CA MET A 196 -3.51 5.20 5.51
C MET A 196 -3.79 5.53 6.97
N PHE A 197 -4.27 6.74 7.23
CA PHE A 197 -4.65 7.15 8.59
C PHE A 197 -5.75 6.25 9.16
N LEU A 198 -6.76 5.93 8.36
CA LEU A 198 -7.85 5.04 8.77
C LEU A 198 -7.36 3.62 9.07
N VAL A 199 -6.46 3.07 8.26
CA VAL A 199 -5.79 1.78 8.50
C VAL A 199 -5.06 1.76 9.83
N PHE A 200 -4.28 2.79 10.13
CA PHE A 200 -3.54 2.91 11.39
C PHE A 200 -4.47 2.93 12.61
N VAL A 201 -5.60 3.64 12.51
CA VAL A 201 -6.63 3.68 13.55
C VAL A 201 -7.24 2.30 13.76
N VAL A 202 -7.61 1.57 12.69
CA VAL A 202 -8.20 0.23 12.79
C VAL A 202 -7.22 -0.77 13.42
N LEU A 203 -5.94 -0.73 13.03
CA LEU A 203 -4.89 -1.57 13.63
C LEU A 203 -4.74 -1.29 15.13
N SER A 204 -4.71 -0.02 15.51
CA SER A 204 -4.58 0.40 16.91
C SER A 204 -5.78 -0.08 17.76
N PHE A 205 -7.00 0.04 17.22
CA PHE A 205 -8.20 -0.46 17.89
C PHE A 205 -8.21 -1.99 18.02
N THR A 206 -7.77 -2.71 16.99
CA THR A 206 -7.70 -4.17 17.02
C THR A 206 -6.74 -4.64 18.10
N HIS A 207 -5.55 -4.05 18.18
CA HIS A 207 -4.56 -4.36 19.22
C HIS A 207 -5.09 -4.02 20.63
N PHE A 208 -5.71 -2.85 20.80
CA PHE A 208 -6.32 -2.47 22.08
C PHE A 208 -7.42 -3.44 22.52
N SER A 209 -8.25 -3.91 21.57
CA SER A 209 -9.31 -4.88 21.86
C SER A 209 -8.76 -6.24 22.30
N GLN A 210 -7.64 -6.69 21.72
CA GLN A 210 -6.98 -7.94 22.09
C GLN A 210 -6.46 -7.86 23.53
N LEU A 211 -5.76 -6.78 23.88
CA LEU A 211 -5.26 -6.56 25.24
C LEU A 211 -6.38 -6.59 26.29
N ARG A 212 -7.52 -5.97 25.98
CA ARG A 212 -8.68 -5.95 26.88
C ARG A 212 -9.33 -7.33 27.07
N MET A 213 -9.30 -8.19 26.05
CA MET A 213 -9.81 -9.56 26.18
C MET A 213 -8.90 -10.40 27.07
N ASP A 214 -7.58 -10.23 26.95
CA ASP A 214 -6.61 -10.92 27.80
C ASP A 214 -6.76 -10.54 29.28
N GLU A 215 -7.01 -9.26 29.57
CA GLU A 215 -7.30 -8.79 30.93
C GLU A 215 -8.59 -9.41 31.50
N ARG A 216 -9.65 -9.51 30.70
CA ARG A 216 -10.91 -10.14 31.12
C ARG A 216 -10.74 -11.62 31.41
N MET A 217 -9.95 -12.33 30.61
CA MET A 217 -9.66 -13.74 30.87
C MET A 217 -8.87 -13.90 32.16
N LYS A 218 -7.82 -13.09 32.39
CA LYS A 218 -7.05 -13.12 33.65
C LYS A 218 -7.91 -12.81 34.88
N GLY A 219 -8.83 -11.85 34.80
CA GLY A 219 -9.74 -11.51 35.90
C GLY A 219 -10.78 -12.58 36.22
N SER A 220 -11.19 -13.40 35.24
CA SER A 220 -12.12 -14.50 35.44
C SER A 220 -11.50 -15.67 36.20
N PHE A 221 -10.19 -15.90 36.07
CA PHE A 221 -9.50 -17.00 36.78
C PHE A 221 -9.37 -16.71 38.28
N THR A 222 -9.04 -15.48 38.67
CA THR A 222 -8.89 -15.12 40.09
C THR A 222 -10.19 -15.16 40.88
N THR A 223 -11.35 -14.89 40.27
CA THR A 223 -12.65 -14.96 40.97
C THR A 223 -13.18 -16.38 41.13
N THR A 224 -12.74 -17.31 40.30
CA THR A 224 -13.22 -18.71 40.36
C THR A 224 -12.46 -19.51 41.42
N GLU A 225 -11.16 -19.26 41.61
CA GLU A 225 -10.38 -19.92 42.66
C GLU A 225 -10.78 -19.47 44.08
N LEU A 226 -11.14 -18.20 44.28
CA LEU A 226 -11.58 -17.69 45.59
C LEU A 226 -12.90 -18.29 46.08
N LYS A 227 -13.73 -18.87 45.20
CA LYS A 227 -14.99 -19.52 45.60
C LYS A 227 -14.83 -20.99 46.01
N GLN A 228 -13.69 -21.63 45.74
CA GLN A 228 -13.46 -23.03 46.14
C GLN A 228 -12.79 -23.18 47.51
N VAL A 229 -12.37 -22.10 48.16
CA VAL A 229 -11.75 -22.11 49.50
C VAL A 229 -12.69 -21.52 50.56
N VAL A 230 -13.95 -21.95 50.57
CA VAL A 230 -14.81 -21.79 51.75
C VAL A 230 -15.02 -23.18 52.33
N PRO A 231 -14.32 -23.55 53.43
CA PRO A 231 -14.61 -24.79 54.12
C PRO A 231 -16.06 -24.73 54.61
N ARG A 232 -16.86 -25.73 54.22
CA ARG A 232 -18.15 -26.00 54.87
C ARG A 232 -17.81 -26.57 56.24
N ASP A 233 -17.75 -25.69 57.23
CA ASP A 233 -17.73 -26.11 58.62
C ASP A 233 -19.08 -26.77 58.95
N SER A 234 -18.95 -28.01 59.41
CA SER A 234 -19.94 -28.90 60.01
C SER A 234 -20.27 -28.52 61.44
#